data_AF-A0A9D8Q218-F1
#
_entry.id   AF-A0A9D8Q218-F1
#
_cell.length_a   1.000
_cell.length_b   1.000
_cell.length_c   1.000
_cell.angle_alpha   90.00
_cell.angle_beta   90.00
_cell.angle_gamma   90.00
#
_symmetry.space_group_name_H-M   'P 1'
#
loop_
_entity.id
_entity.type
_entity.pdbx_description
1 polymer ?
#
loop_
_entity_poly.entity_id
_entity_poly.type
_entity_poly.pdbx_seq_one_letter_code
_entity_poly.pdbx_strand_id
1 'polypeptide(L)'
;MLVLAASGFAQDRNKLPDDVATALKKAGELEVYSLNGDTEEKDGWHGSKVLGKTTVKKGDATKLAETIAKGVTEGDKGARCFVPRHGVRAVHGGKTYDLVICFECGWVYVFVDGSDKPTRLMISETPHKMLDKILTDAKVLPAKSDK
;
A
#
# COMPACT_ATOMS: atom_id res chain seq x y z
N MET A 1 12.25 -47.36 -4.06
CA MET A 1 11.17 -46.59 -4.70
C MET A 1 10.96 -45.35 -3.83
N LEU A 2 11.56 -44.23 -4.20
CA LEU A 2 11.57 -43.00 -3.39
C LEU A 2 10.28 -42.23 -3.68
N VAL A 3 9.47 -41.99 -2.64
CA VAL A 3 8.27 -41.16 -2.73
C VAL A 3 8.71 -39.70 -2.77
N LEU A 4 8.55 -39.04 -3.91
CA LEU A 4 8.68 -37.59 -4.02
C LEU A 4 7.41 -36.97 -3.43
N ALA A 5 7.54 -36.42 -2.23
CA ALA A 5 6.52 -35.61 -1.58
C ALA A 5 6.27 -34.32 -2.38
N ALA A 6 4.99 -33.93 -2.43
CA ALA A 6 4.45 -32.86 -3.25
C ALA A 6 5.07 -31.48 -3.00
N SER A 7 5.49 -30.82 -4.07
CA SER A 7 5.86 -29.40 -4.09
C SER A 7 4.61 -28.54 -4.18
N GLY A 8 3.90 -28.35 -3.05
CA GLY A 8 2.91 -27.29 -2.90
C GLY A 8 3.62 -25.97 -2.65
N PHE A 9 3.99 -25.24 -3.71
CA PHE A 9 4.52 -23.88 -3.60
C PHE A 9 3.57 -22.85 -4.19
N ALA A 10 3.36 -21.79 -3.41
CA ALA A 10 2.86 -20.47 -3.78
C ALA A 10 1.35 -20.30 -3.96
N GLN A 11 0.60 -20.18 -2.86
CA GLN A 11 -0.55 -19.25 -2.78
C GLN A 11 -0.74 -18.60 -1.38
N ASP A 12 -0.19 -19.15 -0.28
CA ASP A 12 -0.53 -18.67 1.08
C ASP A 12 0.29 -17.49 1.65
N ARG A 13 1.26 -16.89 0.93
CA ARG A 13 2.27 -16.01 1.58
C ARG A 13 2.10 -14.50 1.42
N ASN A 14 1.27 -14.00 0.50
CA ASN A 14 1.15 -12.56 0.30
C ASN A 14 -0.18 -12.02 0.83
N LYS A 15 -0.24 -11.81 2.15
CA LYS A 15 -1.39 -11.20 2.83
C LYS A 15 -0.92 -10.07 3.73
N LEU A 16 -1.81 -9.11 3.97
CA LEU A 16 -1.58 -8.10 5.00
C LEU A 16 -1.46 -8.78 6.38
N PRO A 17 -0.54 -8.34 7.25
CA PRO A 17 -0.56 -8.69 8.67
C PRO A 17 -1.93 -8.38 9.29
N ASP A 18 -2.37 -9.20 10.24
CA ASP A 18 -3.74 -9.14 10.77
C ASP A 18 -4.05 -7.79 11.46
N ASP A 19 -3.05 -7.19 12.11
CA ASP A 19 -3.14 -5.87 12.73
C ASP A 19 -3.28 -4.75 11.70
N VAL A 20 -2.50 -4.80 10.61
CA VAL A 20 -2.59 -3.88 9.47
C VAL A 20 -3.95 -3.99 8.79
N ALA A 21 -4.41 -5.21 8.48
CA ALA A 21 -5.72 -5.45 7.87
C ALA A 21 -6.86 -4.94 8.78
N THR A 22 -6.75 -5.18 10.08
CA THR A 22 -7.69 -4.66 11.07
C THR A 22 -7.68 -3.14 11.12
N ALA A 23 -6.51 -2.52 11.13
CA ALA A 23 -6.37 -1.07 11.17
C ALA A 23 -6.98 -0.41 9.94
N LEU A 24 -6.66 -0.89 8.73
CA LEU A 24 -7.24 -0.35 7.50
C LEU A 24 -8.77 -0.45 7.49
N LYS A 25 -9.32 -1.57 7.95
CA LYS A 25 -10.78 -1.81 7.94
C LYS A 25 -11.53 -1.06 9.04
N LYS A 26 -10.92 -0.89 10.21
CA LYS A 26 -11.58 -0.33 11.40
C LYS A 26 -11.21 1.12 11.69
N ALA A 27 -10.23 1.70 10.99
CA ALA A 27 -9.97 3.12 11.10
C ALA A 27 -11.24 3.91 10.70
N GLY A 28 -11.56 4.95 11.45
CA GLY A 28 -12.70 5.82 11.14
C GLY A 28 -12.52 6.58 9.82
N GLU A 29 -11.26 6.75 9.43
CA GLU A 29 -10.81 7.38 8.19
C GLU A 29 -9.43 6.85 7.79
N LEU A 30 -9.10 7.02 6.51
CA LEU A 30 -7.78 6.75 5.96
C LEU A 30 -7.25 8.02 5.30
N GLU A 31 -5.99 8.36 5.51
CA GLU A 31 -5.33 9.36 4.69
C GLU A 31 -4.74 8.69 3.45
N VAL A 32 -4.93 9.31 2.28
CA VAL A 32 -4.39 8.85 1.00
C VAL A 32 -3.45 9.91 0.46
N TYR A 33 -2.23 9.51 0.13
CA TYR A 33 -1.15 10.39 -0.29
C TYR A 33 -0.83 10.18 -1.76
N SER A 34 -0.56 11.29 -2.44
CA SER A 34 0.13 11.33 -3.73
C SER A 34 1.62 11.59 -3.45
N LEU A 35 2.49 10.73 -3.96
CA LEU A 35 3.95 10.77 -3.75
C LEU A 35 4.66 10.97 -5.08
N ASN A 36 5.79 11.67 -5.09
CA ASN A 36 6.49 12.01 -6.34
C ASN A 36 7.23 10.84 -7.01
N GLY A 37 7.48 9.74 -6.30
CA GLY A 37 8.28 8.61 -6.80
C GLY A 37 9.72 8.58 -6.30
N ASP A 38 10.24 9.68 -5.74
CA ASP A 38 11.58 9.70 -5.16
C ASP A 38 11.59 9.02 -3.78
N THR A 39 12.74 8.46 -3.39
CA THR A 39 12.90 7.74 -2.10
C THR A 39 14.05 8.27 -1.24
N GLU A 40 14.70 9.35 -1.69
CA GLU A 40 15.85 9.96 -1.03
C GLU A 40 15.56 11.37 -0.49
N GLU A 41 14.27 11.71 -0.35
CA GLU A 41 13.84 13.00 0.20
C GLU A 41 14.05 12.99 1.71
N LYS A 42 15.07 13.73 2.17
CA LYS A 42 15.53 13.74 3.57
C LYS A 42 14.41 14.00 4.59
N ASP A 43 13.49 14.91 4.26
CA ASP A 43 12.35 15.28 5.09
C ASP A 43 11.02 14.76 4.48
N GLY A 44 11.12 13.80 3.57
CA GLY A 44 10.00 13.15 2.90
C GLY A 44 9.26 12.16 3.79
N TRP A 45 7.98 11.96 3.52
CA TRP A 45 7.18 10.92 4.17
C TRP A 45 7.66 9.56 3.68
N HIS A 46 8.35 8.82 4.57
CA HIS A 46 9.06 7.57 4.25
C HIS A 46 10.08 7.72 3.11
N GLY A 47 10.79 8.85 3.09
CA GLY A 47 11.77 9.17 2.05
C GLY A 47 11.18 9.70 0.74
N SER A 48 9.86 9.87 0.67
CA SER A 48 9.17 10.38 -0.53
C SER A 48 8.55 11.75 -0.31
N LYS A 49 8.65 12.63 -1.32
CA LYS A 49 7.98 13.93 -1.27
C LYS A 49 6.49 13.74 -1.49
N VAL A 50 5.70 14.32 -0.58
CA VAL A 50 4.24 14.35 -0.68
C VAL A 50 3.83 15.47 -1.65
N LEU A 51 3.15 15.11 -2.74
CA LEU A 51 2.56 16.06 -3.68
C LEU A 51 1.21 16.59 -3.18
N GLY A 52 0.54 15.81 -2.35
CA GLY A 52 -0.70 16.17 -1.67
C GLY A 52 -1.32 14.96 -0.99
N LYS A 53 -2.37 15.19 -0.21
CA LYS A 53 -3.11 14.13 0.45
C LYS A 53 -4.58 14.49 0.62
N THR A 54 -5.42 13.48 0.84
CA THR A 54 -6.83 13.64 1.18
C THR A 54 -7.23 12.63 2.26
N THR A 55 -8.37 12.87 2.90
CA THR A 55 -8.93 11.99 3.93
C THR A 55 -10.18 11.31 3.40
N VAL A 56 -10.22 10.00 3.52
CA VAL A 56 -11.33 9.13 3.11
C VAL A 56 -12.06 8.66 4.36
N LYS A 57 -13.38 8.89 4.44
CA LYS A 57 -14.19 8.52 5.61
C LYS A 57 -14.71 7.09 5.52
N LYS A 58 -15.07 6.53 6.68
CA LYS A 58 -15.47 5.12 6.94
C LYS A 58 -16.07 4.31 5.77
N GLY A 59 -17.08 4.82 5.05
CA GLY A 59 -17.72 4.10 3.94
C GLY A 59 -16.74 3.80 2.80
N ASP A 60 -16.12 4.84 2.25
CA ASP A 60 -15.09 4.71 1.20
C ASP A 60 -13.78 4.12 1.75
N ALA A 61 -13.47 4.37 3.03
CA ALA A 61 -12.30 3.82 3.71
C ALA A 61 -12.36 2.29 3.82
N THR A 62 -13.53 1.73 4.17
CA THR A 62 -13.74 0.28 4.23
C THR A 62 -13.54 -0.36 2.86
N LYS A 63 -14.13 0.24 1.82
CA LYS A 63 -13.99 -0.24 0.44
C LYS A 63 -12.54 -0.14 -0.04
N LEU A 64 -11.83 0.93 0.31
CA LEU A 64 -10.41 1.08 -0.01
C LEU A 64 -9.58 0.00 0.69
N ALA A 65 -9.80 -0.24 1.97
CA ALA A 65 -9.11 -1.27 2.74
C ALA A 65 -9.30 -2.68 2.13
N GLU A 66 -10.53 -3.03 1.76
CA GLU A 66 -10.85 -4.29 1.09
C GLU A 66 -10.14 -4.40 -0.27
N THR A 67 -10.12 -3.30 -1.03
CA THR A 67 -9.45 -3.27 -2.34
C THR A 67 -7.93 -3.41 -2.20
N ILE A 68 -7.30 -2.79 -1.21
CA ILE A 68 -5.87 -2.95 -0.91
C ILE A 68 -5.57 -4.39 -0.49
N ALA A 69 -6.35 -4.96 0.44
CA ALA A 69 -6.18 -6.34 0.88
C ALA A 69 -6.28 -7.34 -0.28
N LYS A 70 -7.25 -7.11 -1.18
CA LYS A 70 -7.39 -7.87 -2.43
C LYS A 70 -6.16 -7.70 -3.32
N GLY A 71 -5.69 -6.47 -3.53
CA GLY A 71 -4.50 -6.19 -4.34
C GLY A 71 -3.25 -6.89 -3.81
N VAL A 72 -3.07 -6.94 -2.49
CA VAL A 72 -1.98 -7.71 -1.86
C VAL A 72 -2.18 -9.20 -2.13
N THR A 73 -3.37 -9.75 -1.87
CA THR A 73 -3.63 -11.18 -2.12
C THR A 73 -3.39 -11.60 -3.57
N GLU A 74 -3.68 -10.72 -4.53
CA GLU A 74 -3.48 -10.94 -5.97
C GLU A 74 -2.05 -10.63 -6.46
N GLY A 75 -1.21 -10.00 -5.63
CA GLY A 75 0.16 -9.66 -6.00
C GLY A 75 1.03 -10.90 -6.15
N ASP A 76 1.66 -11.08 -7.32
CA ASP A 76 2.41 -12.29 -7.68
C ASP A 76 3.87 -12.03 -8.05
N LYS A 77 4.19 -10.81 -8.47
CA LYS A 77 5.50 -10.40 -9.02
C LYS A 77 5.87 -9.02 -8.54
N GLY A 78 7.17 -8.76 -8.49
CA GLY A 78 7.68 -7.41 -8.31
C GLY A 78 9.02 -7.18 -9.00
N ALA A 79 9.25 -5.93 -9.37
CA ALA A 79 10.44 -5.48 -10.09
C ALA A 79 11.62 -5.22 -9.12
N ARG A 80 12.80 -4.89 -9.66
CA ARG A 80 13.96 -4.48 -8.85
C ARG A 80 13.92 -3.01 -8.42
N CYS A 81 13.01 -2.21 -8.97
CA CYS A 81 12.84 -0.80 -8.66
C CYS A 81 11.84 -0.58 -7.52
N PHE A 82 11.85 0.64 -6.96
CA PHE A 82 10.81 1.13 -6.06
C PHE A 82 10.63 2.64 -6.27
N VAL A 83 9.55 3.02 -6.96
CA VAL A 83 9.20 4.40 -7.32
C VAL A 83 7.79 4.69 -6.79
N PRO A 84 7.64 4.91 -5.47
CA PRO A 84 6.34 4.95 -4.83
C PRO A 84 5.57 6.23 -5.19
N ARG A 85 4.38 6.07 -5.77
CA ARG A 85 3.49 7.18 -6.17
C ARG A 85 2.25 7.32 -5.30
N HIS A 86 1.99 6.34 -4.42
CA HIS A 86 0.82 6.33 -3.55
C HIS A 86 1.19 5.97 -2.12
N GLY A 87 0.49 6.57 -1.17
CA GLY A 87 0.56 6.21 0.24
C GLY A 87 -0.81 6.08 0.87
N VAL A 88 -0.94 5.22 1.89
CA VAL A 88 -2.14 5.12 2.72
C VAL A 88 -1.74 5.07 4.18
N ARG A 89 -2.36 5.91 5.01
CA ARG A 89 -2.19 5.88 6.47
C ARG A 89 -3.49 5.52 7.15
N ALA A 90 -3.40 4.60 8.10
CA ALA A 90 -4.45 4.32 9.08
C ALA A 90 -3.93 4.58 10.48
N VAL A 91 -4.79 5.14 11.34
CA VAL A 91 -4.55 5.21 12.78
C VAL A 91 -5.61 4.37 13.48
N HIS A 92 -5.18 3.35 14.22
CA HIS A 92 -6.09 2.47 14.95
C HIS A 92 -5.42 1.92 16.21
N GLY A 93 -6.14 1.93 17.33
CA GLY A 93 -5.63 1.41 18.60
C GLY A 93 -4.38 2.13 19.11
N GLY A 94 -4.26 3.45 18.85
CA GLY A 94 -3.10 4.26 19.22
C GLY A 94 -1.85 4.04 18.36
N LYS A 95 -1.95 3.20 17.32
CA LYS A 95 -0.86 2.90 16.38
C LYS A 95 -1.06 3.53 15.02
N THR A 96 0.03 3.82 14.34
CA THR A 96 0.04 4.32 12.96
C THR A 96 0.52 3.23 12.01
N TYR A 97 -0.22 3.01 10.93
CA TYR A 97 0.09 2.02 9.90
C TYR A 97 0.18 2.75 8.56
N ASP A 98 1.39 2.78 7.99
CA ASP A 98 1.67 3.47 6.74
C ASP A 98 2.02 2.45 5.66
N LEU A 99 1.28 2.50 4.56
CA LEU A 99 1.52 1.73 3.36
C LEU A 99 2.10 2.66 2.31
N VAL A 100 3.31 2.38 1.84
CA VAL A 100 3.97 3.10 0.74
C VAL A 100 3.95 2.17 -0.48
N ILE A 101 3.31 2.60 -1.56
CA ILE A 101 2.90 1.73 -2.66
C ILE A 101 3.56 2.15 -3.97
N CYS A 102 4.21 1.20 -4.64
CA CYS A 102 4.65 1.31 -6.03
C CYS A 102 3.93 0.26 -6.88
N PHE A 103 2.85 0.64 -7.56
CA PHE A 103 2.14 -0.25 -8.50
C PHE A 103 3.02 -0.66 -9.68
N GLU A 104 3.79 0.28 -10.23
CA GLU A 104 4.73 0.02 -11.32
C GLU A 104 5.73 -1.11 -11.01
N CYS A 105 6.10 -1.21 -9.73
CA CYS A 105 7.05 -2.16 -9.21
C CYS A 105 6.40 -3.42 -8.64
N GLY A 106 5.09 -3.42 -8.42
CA GLY A 106 4.36 -4.48 -7.73
C GLY A 106 4.67 -4.59 -6.23
N TRP A 107 5.05 -3.50 -5.56
CA TRP A 107 5.44 -3.52 -4.14
C TRP A 107 4.58 -2.61 -3.25
N VAL A 108 4.33 -3.06 -2.03
CA VAL A 108 3.89 -2.21 -0.91
C VAL A 108 4.79 -2.44 0.30
N TYR A 109 5.25 -1.34 0.90
CA TYR A 109 6.05 -1.33 2.12
C TYR A 109 5.17 -0.87 3.27
N VAL A 110 5.08 -1.68 4.32
CA VAL A 110 4.20 -1.45 5.47
C VAL A 110 5.04 -1.09 6.68
N PHE A 111 4.86 0.12 7.19
CA PHE A 111 5.49 0.64 8.38
C PHE A 111 4.49 0.69 9.53
N VAL A 112 4.90 0.26 10.72
CA VAL A 112 4.08 0.30 11.95
C VAL A 112 4.80 1.17 12.97
N ASP A 113 4.08 2.13 13.54
CA ASP A 113 4.57 3.08 14.56
C ASP A 113 5.90 3.77 14.19
N GLY A 114 6.05 4.10 12.90
CA GLY A 114 7.24 4.80 12.38
C GLY A 114 8.52 3.96 12.41
N SER A 115 8.44 2.64 12.54
CA SER A 115 9.61 1.75 12.46
C SER A 115 10.36 1.92 11.14
N ASP A 116 11.69 1.96 11.14
CA ASP A 116 12.50 2.04 9.89
C ASP A 116 12.58 0.72 9.11
N LYS A 117 11.94 -0.35 9.60
CA LYS A 117 11.99 -1.70 9.00
C LYS A 117 10.62 -2.09 8.48
N PRO A 118 10.27 -1.74 7.23
CA PRO A 118 8.97 -2.07 6.69
C PRO A 118 8.82 -3.57 6.45
N THR A 119 7.59 -4.07 6.58
CA THR A 119 7.21 -5.34 5.97
C THR A 119 6.98 -5.11 4.49
N ARG A 120 7.72 -5.83 3.64
CA ARG A 120 7.54 -5.77 2.18
C ARG A 120 6.58 -6.86 1.71
N LEU A 121 5.55 -6.46 0.97
CA LEU A 121 4.56 -7.35 0.35
C LEU A 121 4.46 -7.04 -1.15
N MET A 122 3.97 -7.99 -1.93
CA MET A 122 3.60 -7.74 -3.33
C MET A 122 2.21 -7.10 -3.39
N ILE A 123 1.93 -6.37 -4.46
CA ILE A 123 0.60 -5.80 -4.70
C ILE A 123 0.31 -5.78 -6.21
N SER A 124 -0.92 -6.13 -6.58
CA SER A 124 -1.41 -6.01 -7.95
C SER A 124 -1.87 -4.59 -8.26
N GLU A 125 -2.21 -4.32 -9.52
CA GLU A 125 -2.78 -3.05 -9.99
C GLU A 125 -4.22 -2.79 -9.50
N THR A 126 -4.87 -3.79 -8.89
CA THR A 126 -6.29 -3.72 -8.48
C THR A 126 -6.67 -2.44 -7.69
N PRO A 127 -5.88 -1.94 -6.72
CA PRO A 127 -6.22 -0.74 -5.96
C PRO A 127 -5.92 0.58 -6.68
N HIS A 128 -5.10 0.56 -7.73
CA HIS A 128 -4.50 1.75 -8.34
C HIS A 128 -5.56 2.77 -8.79
N LYS A 129 -6.51 2.33 -9.62
CA LYS A 129 -7.59 3.20 -10.13
C LYS A 129 -8.44 3.84 -9.03
N MET A 130 -8.66 3.13 -7.92
CA MET A 130 -9.45 3.67 -6.80
C MET A 130 -8.68 4.76 -6.06
N LEU A 131 -7.39 4.55 -5.81
CA LEU A 131 -6.52 5.55 -5.18
C LEU A 131 -6.40 6.81 -6.04
N ASP A 132 -6.20 6.66 -7.35
CA ASP A 132 -6.17 7.78 -8.30
C ASP A 132 -7.47 8.57 -8.30
N LYS A 133 -8.61 7.86 -8.31
CA LYS A 133 -9.92 8.48 -8.26
C LYS A 133 -10.12 9.28 -6.97
N ILE A 134 -9.76 8.71 -5.81
CA ILE A 134 -9.84 9.39 -4.52
C ILE A 134 -9.02 10.69 -4.51
N LEU A 135 -7.78 10.64 -5.01
CA LEU A 135 -6.91 11.81 -5.09
C LEU A 135 -7.49 12.86 -6.04
N THR A 136 -7.92 12.44 -7.23
CA THR A 136 -8.46 13.33 -8.26
C THR A 136 -9.77 14.01 -7.83
N ASP A 137 -10.70 13.25 -7.23
CA ASP A 137 -11.96 13.80 -6.70
C ASP A 137 -11.69 14.86 -5.62
N ALA A 138 -10.61 14.71 -4.86
CA ALA A 138 -10.14 15.68 -3.87
C ALA A 138 -9.28 16.82 -4.45
N LYS A 139 -9.14 16.88 -5.78
CA LYS A 139 -8.28 17.84 -6.51
C LYS A 139 -6.79 17.76 -6.12
N VAL A 140 -6.35 16.61 -5.63
CA VAL A 140 -4.94 16.28 -5.45
C VAL A 140 -4.46 15.64 -6.73
N LEU A 141 -3.40 16.19 -7.34
CA LEU A 141 -2.82 15.61 -8.55
C LEU A 141 -2.17 14.27 -8.23
N PRO A 142 -2.60 13.16 -8.86
CA PRO A 142 -1.83 11.93 -8.85
C PRO A 142 -0.48 12.17 -9.50
N ALA A 143 0.58 11.55 -8.97
CA ALA A 143 1.87 11.59 -9.65
C ALA A 143 1.76 10.91 -11.01
N LYS A 144 2.40 11.50 -12.02
CA LYS A 144 2.43 10.92 -13.36
C LYS A 144 3.20 9.60 -13.34
N SER A 145 2.63 8.59 -13.96
CA SER A 145 3.37 7.41 -14.41
C SER A 145 4.31 7.83 -15.54
N ASP A 146 5.56 7.35 -15.52
CA ASP A 146 6.50 7.51 -16.63
C ASP A 146 6.25 6.49 -17.77
N LYS A 147 5.25 5.61 -17.59
CA LYS A 147 4.71 4.70 -18.59
C LYS A 147 3.40 5.22 -19.15
#